data_AF-A0A2L0B561-F1
#
_entry.id   AF-A0A2L0B561-F1
#
_cell.length_a   1.000
_cell.length_b   1.000
_cell.length_c   1.000
_cell.angle_alpha   90.00
_cell.angle_beta   90.00
_cell.angle_gamma   90.00
#
_symmetry.space_group_name_H-M   'P 1'
#
loop_
_entity.id
_entity.type
_entity.pdbx_description
1 polymer ?
#
loop_
_entity_poly.entity_id
_entity_poly.type
_entity_poly.pdbx_seq_one_letter_code
_entity_poly.pdbx_strand_id
1 'polypeptide(L)'
;IGSILVFAIIGTTISAIVIGFGLYFLGIAGVVYQLNFLESFAFGSLISAVDPVATVAIFHALNVDPVLNMLVFGESILNDAIAIVLTTTILESTDGATSTAEAILMGFNRFCLMFFASAGIGVVFALISALLLKHVDLRKNPSLEFGMMLVFTYAPYVLAEGIHLSGIMAILFCGIVMSHYTHFNLSTVTQITMQQTLRTLSFIAETCVFAYLGLALFSFKHRAEPALIVWSLILCLIGRACNIFPLAILVNKFREHQITKKMMFIMWFSGLRGAISYALSLHLNFSDETRHVIITTTLIIVLITTLIFGGATMPLLKFMRATKNSTSKRLRRKKKDREVTLSKTRE
;
A
#
# COMPACT_ATOMS: atom_id res chain seq x y z
N ILE A 1 -7.45 3.72 -12.27
CA ILE A 1 -6.02 3.34 -12.38
C ILE A 1 -5.12 4.59 -12.28
N GLY A 2 -5.29 5.61 -13.12
CA GLY A 2 -4.42 6.82 -13.07
C GLY A 2 -4.30 7.49 -11.70
N SER A 3 -5.40 7.67 -10.97
CA SER A 3 -5.35 8.21 -9.60
C SER A 3 -4.58 7.33 -8.63
N ILE A 4 -4.70 6.00 -8.77
CA ILE A 4 -4.02 5.02 -7.92
C ILE A 4 -2.51 5.08 -8.17
N LEU A 5 -2.08 5.14 -9.43
CA LEU A 5 -0.68 5.32 -9.82
C LEU A 5 -0.08 6.62 -9.26
N VAL A 6 -0.84 7.73 -9.31
CA VAL A 6 -0.38 9.01 -8.75
C VAL A 6 -0.16 8.90 -7.24
N PHE A 7 -1.12 8.35 -6.48
CA PHE A 7 -0.94 8.14 -5.05
C PHE A 7 0.18 7.15 -4.73
N ALA A 8 0.27 6.06 -5.50
CA ALA A 8 1.26 5.01 -5.26
C ALA A 8 2.68 5.41 -5.65
N ILE A 9 2.90 6.18 -6.73
CA ILE A 9 4.26 6.56 -7.16
C ILE A 9 4.65 7.89 -6.53
N ILE A 10 3.85 8.94 -6.75
CA ILE A 10 4.22 10.27 -6.29
C ILE A 10 4.02 10.36 -4.78
N GLY A 11 2.94 9.78 -4.25
CA GLY A 11 2.64 9.88 -2.83
C GLY A 11 3.63 9.14 -1.92
N THR A 12 4.15 8.02 -2.39
CA THR A 12 5.15 7.22 -1.65
C THR A 12 6.52 7.88 -1.72
N THR A 13 6.92 8.36 -2.91
CA THR A 13 8.13 9.18 -3.08
C THR A 13 8.12 10.41 -2.19
N ILE A 14 7.02 11.17 -2.15
CA ILE A 14 6.88 12.33 -1.25
C ILE A 14 7.00 11.89 0.21
N SER A 15 6.31 10.81 0.61
CA SER A 15 6.40 10.31 2.00
C SER A 15 7.82 9.90 2.36
N ALA A 16 8.53 9.21 1.46
CA ALA A 16 9.90 8.77 1.68
C ALA A 16 10.87 9.95 1.82
N ILE A 17 10.72 10.97 0.98
CA ILE A 17 11.52 12.20 1.03
C ILE A 17 11.26 12.97 2.33
N VAL A 18 10.00 13.15 2.73
CA VAL A 18 9.64 13.87 3.97
C VAL A 18 10.19 13.16 5.20
N ILE A 19 10.06 11.83 5.26
CA ILE A 19 10.56 11.04 6.39
C ILE A 19 12.10 11.00 6.39
N GLY A 20 12.71 10.78 5.23
CA GLY A 20 14.17 10.72 5.08
C GLY A 20 14.87 12.03 5.46
N PHE A 21 14.44 13.16 4.89
CA PHE A 21 14.96 14.47 5.30
C PHE A 21 14.63 14.80 6.76
N GLY A 22 13.42 14.50 7.20
CA GLY A 22 13.01 14.76 8.59
C GLY A 22 13.93 14.07 9.60
N LEU A 23 14.25 12.80 9.38
CA LEU A 23 15.16 12.06 10.24
C LEU A 23 16.61 12.54 10.13
N TYR A 24 17.08 12.85 8.93
CA TYR A 24 18.42 13.38 8.72
C TYR A 24 18.63 14.71 9.47
N PHE A 25 17.71 15.66 9.34
CA PHE A 25 17.79 16.94 10.05
C PHE A 25 17.66 16.80 11.57
N LEU A 26 16.79 15.90 12.05
CA LEU A 26 16.67 15.64 13.49
C LEU A 26 17.91 14.94 14.07
N GLY A 27 18.59 14.11 13.27
CA GLY A 27 19.88 13.51 13.62
C GLY A 27 20.98 14.57 13.73
N ILE A 28 21.06 15.50 12.77
CA ILE A 28 22.00 16.64 12.84
C ILE A 28 21.73 17.53 14.05
N ALA A 29 20.45 17.77 14.35
CA ALA A 29 20.03 18.56 15.52
C ALA A 29 20.30 17.86 16.86
N GLY A 30 20.76 16.61 16.87
CA GLY A 30 21.07 15.84 18.08
C GLY A 30 19.84 15.39 18.87
N VAL A 31 18.65 15.48 18.27
CA VAL A 31 17.37 15.09 18.92
C VAL A 31 17.12 13.59 18.76
N VAL A 32 17.62 13.01 17.68
CA VAL A 32 17.40 11.62 17.27
C VAL A 32 18.75 10.95 17.04
N TYR A 33 18.78 9.61 17.15
CA TYR A 33 19.96 8.80 16.79
C TYR A 33 20.49 9.22 15.41
N GLN A 34 21.80 9.45 15.33
CA GLN A 34 22.45 9.97 14.14
C GLN A 34 22.53 8.87 13.08
N LEU A 35 21.60 8.94 12.13
CA LEU A 35 21.62 8.13 10.92
C LEU A 35 22.34 8.88 9.81
N ASN A 36 23.10 8.16 9.00
CA ASN A 36 23.67 8.72 7.78
C ASN A 36 22.55 9.17 6.82
N PHE A 37 22.88 10.02 5.85
CA PHE A 37 21.93 10.44 4.81
C PHE A 37 21.29 9.22 4.13
N LEU A 38 22.10 8.24 3.75
CA LEU A 38 21.64 7.03 3.08
C LEU A 38 20.73 6.17 3.96
N GLU A 39 21.11 5.97 5.22
CA GLU A 39 20.33 5.21 6.21
C GLU A 39 18.98 5.88 6.48
N SER A 40 18.95 7.21 6.58
CA SER A 40 17.74 8.01 6.79
C SER A 40 16.77 7.87 5.61
N PHE A 41 17.28 7.94 4.38
CA PHE A 41 16.47 7.81 3.17
C PHE A 41 16.02 6.36 2.93
N ALA A 42 16.88 5.37 3.19
CA ALA A 42 16.50 3.95 3.15
C ALA A 42 15.38 3.67 4.16
N PHE A 43 15.49 4.21 5.38
CA PHE A 43 14.44 4.12 6.39
C PHE A 43 13.15 4.84 5.97
N GLY A 44 13.26 6.05 5.42
CA GLY A 44 12.11 6.79 4.90
C GLY A 44 11.38 6.03 3.79
N SER A 45 12.15 5.37 2.92
CA SER A 45 11.64 4.51 1.85
C SER A 45 10.91 3.28 2.38
N LEU A 46 11.55 2.48 3.24
CA LEU A 46 10.95 1.23 3.74
C LEU A 46 9.69 1.49 4.57
N ILE A 47 9.69 2.54 5.39
CA ILE A 47 8.52 2.85 6.22
C ILE A 47 7.42 3.53 5.40
N SER A 48 7.69 4.03 4.18
CA SER A 48 6.67 4.65 3.33
C SER A 48 5.62 3.65 2.84
N ALA A 49 5.96 2.35 2.80
CA ALA A 49 5.05 1.24 2.56
C ALA A 49 3.86 1.26 3.55
N VAL A 50 2.65 1.03 3.03
CA VAL A 50 1.41 1.10 3.81
C VAL A 50 0.58 -0.14 3.54
N ASP A 51 0.16 -0.76 4.63
CA ASP A 51 -0.60 -2.00 4.60
C ASP A 51 -2.11 -1.72 4.66
N PRO A 52 -2.86 -2.18 3.64
CA PRO A 52 -4.28 -1.90 3.58
C PRO A 52 -5.09 -2.88 4.41
N VAL A 53 -4.54 -4.02 4.87
CA VAL A 53 -5.39 -5.19 5.12
C VAL A 53 -6.38 -4.98 6.27
N ALA A 54 -5.91 -4.51 7.43
CA ALA A 54 -6.82 -4.22 8.54
C ALA A 54 -7.87 -3.15 8.16
N THR A 55 -7.50 -2.17 7.34
CA THR A 55 -8.43 -1.11 6.93
C THR A 55 -9.46 -1.57 5.90
N VAL A 56 -9.04 -2.40 4.94
CA VAL A 56 -9.90 -2.99 3.91
C VAL A 56 -10.88 -3.97 4.52
N ALA A 57 -10.45 -4.78 5.49
CA ALA A 57 -11.34 -5.66 6.26
C ALA A 57 -12.47 -4.86 6.96
N ILE A 58 -12.13 -3.75 7.60
CA ILE A 58 -13.11 -2.86 8.25
C ILE A 58 -14.01 -2.17 7.20
N PHE A 59 -13.45 -1.75 6.06
CA PHE A 59 -14.22 -1.13 4.98
C PHE A 59 -15.25 -2.09 4.38
N HIS A 60 -14.88 -3.36 4.19
CA HIS A 60 -15.80 -4.41 3.76
C HIS A 60 -16.88 -4.68 4.80
N ALA A 61 -16.53 -4.83 6.08
CA ALA A 61 -17.49 -5.05 7.15
C ALA A 61 -18.51 -3.90 7.29
N LEU A 62 -18.07 -2.67 7.00
CA LEU A 62 -18.94 -1.51 7.06
C LEU A 62 -19.66 -1.22 5.73
N ASN A 63 -19.34 -1.84 4.60
CA ASN A 63 -19.83 -1.40 3.27
C ASN A 63 -19.50 0.08 3.01
N VAL A 64 -18.22 0.44 3.10
CA VAL A 64 -17.72 1.78 2.73
C VAL A 64 -17.81 1.97 1.21
N ASP A 65 -17.75 3.22 0.75
CA ASP A 65 -17.79 3.56 -0.67
C ASP A 65 -16.77 2.73 -1.47
N PRO A 66 -17.18 2.01 -2.53
CA PRO A 66 -16.29 1.17 -3.33
C PRO A 66 -15.13 1.94 -3.94
N VAL A 67 -15.31 3.24 -4.24
CA VAL A 67 -14.26 4.11 -4.77
C VAL A 67 -13.14 4.29 -3.74
N LEU A 68 -13.49 4.49 -2.47
CA LEU A 68 -12.51 4.66 -1.40
C LEU A 68 -11.76 3.35 -1.12
N ASN A 69 -12.49 2.24 -1.10
CA ASN A 69 -11.89 0.92 -0.92
C ASN A 69 -10.87 0.61 -2.04
N MET A 70 -11.25 0.87 -3.30
CA MET A 70 -10.36 0.67 -4.45
C MET A 70 -9.13 1.57 -4.42
N LEU A 71 -9.27 2.85 -3.99
CA LEU A 71 -8.14 3.78 -3.90
C LEU A 71 -7.12 3.35 -2.86
N VAL A 72 -7.56 3.04 -1.62
CA VAL A 72 -6.66 2.64 -0.53
C VAL A 72 -6.01 1.29 -0.83
N PHE A 73 -6.80 0.31 -1.27
CA PHE A 73 -6.27 -1.00 -1.63
C PHE A 73 -5.24 -0.93 -2.76
N GLY A 74 -5.57 -0.20 -3.84
CA GLY A 74 -4.68 -0.07 -4.98
C GLY A 74 -3.41 0.74 -4.68
N GLU A 75 -3.51 1.79 -3.86
CA GLU A 75 -2.36 2.58 -3.41
C GLU A 75 -1.39 1.68 -2.66
N SER A 76 -1.89 0.98 -1.64
CA SER A 76 -1.08 0.13 -0.77
C SER A 76 -0.35 -0.98 -1.50
N ILE A 77 -1.03 -1.71 -2.39
CA ILE A 77 -0.39 -2.81 -3.12
C ILE A 77 0.77 -2.30 -4.01
N LEU A 78 0.58 -1.18 -4.70
CA LEU A 78 1.62 -0.62 -5.56
C LEU A 78 2.73 0.05 -4.75
N ASN A 79 2.39 0.67 -3.61
CA ASN A 79 3.34 1.32 -2.71
C ASN A 79 4.40 0.34 -2.21
N ASP A 80 4.02 -0.88 -1.82
CA ASP A 80 4.96 -1.88 -1.31
C ASP A 80 6.10 -2.16 -2.30
N ALA A 81 5.75 -2.34 -3.58
CA ALA A 81 6.75 -2.53 -4.62
C ALA A 81 7.61 -1.28 -4.87
N ILE A 82 7.00 -0.09 -4.81
CA ILE A 82 7.72 1.17 -5.03
C ILE A 82 8.70 1.44 -3.89
N ALA A 83 8.31 1.17 -2.64
CA ALA A 83 9.17 1.25 -1.46
C ALA A 83 10.37 0.30 -1.56
N ILE A 84 10.18 -0.94 -2.04
CA ILE A 84 11.29 -1.88 -2.27
C ILE A 84 12.25 -1.33 -3.33
N VAL A 85 11.74 -0.84 -4.46
CA VAL A 85 12.59 -0.29 -5.52
C VAL A 85 13.32 0.96 -5.07
N LEU A 86 12.65 1.87 -4.35
CA LEU A 86 13.25 3.11 -3.88
C LEU A 86 14.34 2.81 -2.83
N THR A 87 14.13 1.81 -1.98
CA THR A 87 15.13 1.36 -0.99
C THR A 87 16.36 0.74 -1.66
N THR A 88 16.16 -0.17 -2.62
CA THR A 88 17.28 -0.79 -3.36
C THR A 88 18.08 0.22 -4.16
N THR A 89 17.41 1.17 -4.81
CA THR A 89 18.04 2.28 -5.55
C THR A 89 18.91 3.16 -4.63
N ILE A 90 18.44 3.46 -3.42
CA ILE A 90 19.21 4.24 -2.44
C ILE A 90 20.45 3.46 -1.99
N LEU A 91 20.33 2.16 -1.71
CA LEU A 91 21.45 1.32 -1.27
C LEU A 91 22.55 1.21 -2.35
N GLU A 92 22.16 1.11 -3.62
CA GLU A 92 23.09 1.02 -4.75
C GLU A 92 23.79 2.35 -5.08
N SER A 93 23.23 3.49 -4.63
CA SER A 93 23.88 4.80 -4.82
C SER A 93 25.17 5.00 -4.00
N THR A 94 25.52 4.04 -3.14
CA THR A 94 26.71 4.05 -2.27
C THR A 94 28.04 3.95 -3.04
N ASP A 95 28.05 3.41 -4.27
CA ASP A 95 29.30 3.07 -4.99
C ASP A 95 30.07 4.28 -5.59
N GLY A 96 29.82 5.50 -5.10
CA GLY A 96 30.82 6.59 -5.04
C GLY A 96 31.25 7.28 -6.34
N ALA A 97 30.76 6.88 -7.52
CA ALA A 97 31.29 7.35 -8.80
C ALA A 97 30.44 8.40 -9.54
N THR A 98 29.30 8.85 -9.00
CA THR A 98 28.31 9.65 -9.75
C THR A 98 27.87 10.91 -9.00
N SER A 99 27.69 12.01 -9.73
CA SER A 99 27.11 13.24 -9.18
C SER A 99 25.72 12.97 -8.60
N THR A 100 25.31 13.68 -7.53
CA THR A 100 24.00 13.51 -6.88
C THR A 100 22.84 13.61 -7.88
N ALA A 101 22.95 14.48 -8.89
CA ALA A 101 21.93 14.62 -9.93
C ALA A 101 21.90 13.42 -10.90
N GLU A 102 23.07 12.87 -11.25
CA GLU A 102 23.20 11.70 -12.12
C GLU A 102 22.69 10.43 -11.43
N ALA A 103 22.98 10.28 -10.13
CA ALA A 103 22.48 9.17 -9.31
C ALA A 103 20.94 9.17 -9.23
N ILE A 104 20.32 10.33 -9.06
CA ILE A 104 18.85 10.46 -9.05
C ILE A 104 18.26 10.09 -10.42
N LEU A 105 18.86 10.57 -11.51
CA LEU A 105 18.40 10.27 -12.86
C LEU A 105 18.54 8.78 -13.20
N MET A 106 19.67 8.17 -12.83
CA MET A 106 19.94 6.75 -13.03
C MET A 106 18.98 5.90 -12.20
N GLY A 107 18.72 6.28 -10.95
CA GLY A 107 17.74 5.63 -10.08
C GLY A 107 16.31 5.70 -10.63
N PHE A 108 15.90 6.86 -11.14
CA PHE A 108 14.60 7.01 -11.79
C PHE A 108 14.48 6.16 -13.05
N ASN A 109 15.51 6.13 -13.90
CA ASN A 109 15.53 5.31 -15.10
C ASN A 109 15.46 3.81 -14.77
N ARG A 110 16.22 3.37 -13.75
CA ARG A 110 16.18 1.99 -13.26
C ARG A 110 14.80 1.63 -12.70
N PHE A 111 14.18 2.51 -11.92
CA PHE A 111 12.81 2.33 -11.44
C PHE A 111 11.83 2.15 -12.60
N CYS A 112 11.86 3.04 -13.60
CA CYS A 112 10.99 2.94 -14.77
C CYS A 112 11.21 1.64 -15.54
N LEU A 113 12.47 1.25 -15.77
CA LEU A 113 12.80 0.01 -16.45
C LEU A 113 12.27 -1.19 -15.68
N MET A 114 12.57 -1.30 -14.38
CA MET A 114 12.09 -2.42 -13.56
C MET A 114 10.57 -2.48 -13.50
N PHE A 115 9.90 -1.32 -13.39
CA PHE A 115 8.43 -1.24 -13.37
C PHE A 115 7.82 -1.72 -14.69
N PHE A 116 8.21 -1.13 -15.83
CA PHE A 116 7.61 -1.45 -17.12
C PHE A 116 7.98 -2.85 -17.62
N ALA A 117 9.22 -3.30 -17.38
CA ALA A 117 9.65 -4.64 -17.77
C ALA A 117 8.92 -5.73 -16.96
N SER A 118 8.85 -5.60 -15.62
CA SER A 118 8.07 -6.52 -14.78
C SER A 118 6.59 -6.51 -15.14
N ALA A 119 6.01 -5.32 -15.35
CA ALA A 119 4.61 -5.20 -15.77
C ALA A 119 4.35 -5.89 -17.10
N GLY A 120 5.25 -5.70 -18.08
CA GLY A 120 5.17 -6.33 -19.39
C GLY A 120 5.15 -7.86 -19.31
N ILE A 121 6.04 -8.45 -18.50
CA ILE A 121 6.08 -9.90 -18.27
C ILE A 121 4.77 -10.39 -17.67
N GLY A 122 4.28 -9.72 -16.63
CA GLY A 122 3.00 -10.07 -16.00
C GLY A 122 1.83 -10.04 -16.99
N VAL A 123 1.74 -8.99 -17.80
CA VAL A 123 0.71 -8.84 -18.84
C VAL A 123 0.81 -9.95 -19.88
N VAL A 124 2.01 -10.25 -20.38
CA VAL A 124 2.23 -11.29 -21.40
C VAL A 124 1.79 -12.66 -20.87
N PHE A 125 2.21 -13.05 -19.67
CA PHE A 125 1.81 -14.33 -19.07
C PHE A 125 0.29 -14.42 -18.83
N ALA A 126 -0.34 -13.34 -18.38
CA ALA A 126 -1.78 -13.29 -18.20
C ALA A 126 -2.54 -13.43 -19.53
N LEU A 127 -2.07 -12.78 -20.60
CA LEU A 127 -2.67 -12.89 -21.93
C LEU A 127 -2.47 -14.28 -22.52
N ILE A 128 -1.30 -14.90 -22.34
CA ILE A 128 -1.05 -16.29 -22.73
C ILE A 128 -2.02 -17.22 -22.00
N SER A 129 -2.19 -17.05 -20.69
CA SER A 129 -3.15 -17.82 -19.89
C SER A 129 -4.58 -17.64 -20.41
N ALA A 130 -5.01 -16.41 -20.67
CA ALA A 130 -6.33 -16.11 -21.20
C ALA A 130 -6.56 -16.74 -22.58
N LEU A 131 -5.57 -16.66 -23.49
CA LEU A 131 -5.63 -17.26 -24.82
C LEU A 131 -5.67 -18.79 -24.77
N LEU A 132 -4.85 -19.39 -23.92
CA LEU A 132 -4.81 -20.84 -23.74
C LEU A 132 -6.16 -21.36 -23.25
N LEU A 133 -6.72 -20.75 -22.20
CA LEU A 133 -8.03 -21.12 -21.66
C LEU A 133 -9.20 -20.78 -22.59
N LYS A 134 -9.01 -19.88 -23.56
CA LYS A 134 -10.00 -19.59 -24.60
C LYS A 134 -10.01 -20.64 -25.71
N HIS A 135 -8.85 -21.15 -26.11
CA HIS A 135 -8.73 -22.10 -27.23
C HIS A 135 -8.77 -23.56 -26.79
N VAL A 136 -8.35 -23.85 -25.55
CA VAL A 136 -8.38 -25.20 -24.98
C VAL A 136 -9.56 -25.28 -24.02
N ASP A 137 -10.62 -25.99 -24.43
CA ASP A 137 -11.82 -26.15 -23.60
C ASP A 137 -11.57 -27.16 -22.46
N LEU A 138 -11.06 -26.64 -21.34
CA LEU A 138 -10.75 -27.41 -20.13
C LEU A 138 -11.88 -27.42 -19.10
N ARG A 139 -13.06 -26.89 -19.46
CA ARG A 139 -14.21 -26.76 -18.55
C ARG A 139 -14.71 -28.09 -18.00
N LYS A 140 -14.42 -29.20 -18.70
CA LYS A 140 -14.77 -30.56 -18.28
C LYS A 140 -13.91 -31.07 -17.11
N ASN A 141 -12.73 -30.49 -16.88
CA ASN A 141 -11.79 -30.91 -15.84
C ASN A 141 -11.38 -29.71 -14.95
N PRO A 142 -12.22 -29.30 -13.97
CA PRO A 142 -11.97 -28.13 -13.12
C PRO A 142 -10.63 -28.18 -12.36
N SER A 143 -10.18 -29.37 -11.96
CA SER A 143 -8.90 -29.54 -11.24
C SER A 143 -7.69 -29.15 -12.09
N LEU A 144 -7.70 -29.47 -13.39
CA LEU A 144 -6.62 -29.11 -14.31
C LEU A 144 -6.62 -27.62 -14.60
N GLU A 145 -7.81 -27.06 -14.82
CA GLU A 145 -8.02 -25.62 -15.02
C GLU A 145 -7.51 -24.81 -13.82
N PHE A 146 -7.84 -25.25 -12.60
CA PHE A 146 -7.34 -24.66 -11.36
C PHE A 146 -5.82 -24.78 -11.21
N GLY A 147 -5.25 -25.96 -11.49
CA GLY A 147 -3.81 -26.18 -11.44
C GLY A 147 -3.05 -25.26 -12.39
N MET A 148 -3.51 -25.14 -13.64
CA MET A 148 -2.91 -24.21 -14.60
C MET A 148 -3.03 -22.75 -14.15
N MET A 149 -4.15 -22.36 -13.56
CA MET A 149 -4.31 -21.00 -13.02
C MET A 149 -3.27 -20.68 -11.96
N LEU A 150 -2.96 -21.61 -11.03
CA LEU A 150 -1.91 -21.42 -10.04
C LEU A 150 -0.53 -21.29 -10.69
N VAL A 151 -0.22 -22.13 -11.69
CA VAL A 151 1.05 -22.07 -12.42
C VAL A 151 1.20 -20.74 -13.15
N PHE A 152 0.22 -20.30 -13.94
CA PHE A 152 0.28 -19.03 -14.67
C PHE A 152 0.27 -17.81 -13.74
N THR A 153 -0.28 -17.94 -12.52
CA THR A 153 -0.19 -16.88 -11.52
C THR A 153 1.23 -16.74 -10.97
N TYR A 154 1.93 -17.84 -10.69
CA TYR A 154 3.25 -17.80 -10.05
C TYR A 154 4.43 -17.79 -11.03
N ALA A 155 4.29 -18.34 -12.24
CA ALA A 155 5.32 -18.34 -13.27
C ALA A 155 5.95 -16.96 -13.58
N PRO A 156 5.18 -15.85 -13.75
CA PRO A 156 5.77 -14.55 -14.01
C PRO A 156 6.60 -14.02 -12.83
N TYR A 157 6.28 -14.42 -11.58
CA TYR A 157 7.10 -14.08 -10.42
C TYR A 157 8.48 -14.71 -10.52
N VAL A 158 8.54 -16.03 -10.75
CA VAL A 158 9.79 -16.79 -10.82
C VAL A 158 10.64 -16.31 -12.01
N LEU A 159 10.01 -16.06 -13.17
CA LEU A 159 10.72 -15.57 -14.34
C LEU A 159 11.33 -14.18 -14.09
N ALA A 160 10.55 -13.25 -13.52
CA ALA A 160 11.01 -11.89 -13.27
C ALA A 160 12.15 -11.85 -12.24
N GLU A 161 12.07 -12.63 -11.16
CA GLU A 161 13.19 -12.77 -10.21
C GLU A 161 14.43 -13.36 -10.88
N GLY A 162 14.27 -14.37 -11.76
CA GLY A 162 15.38 -15.01 -12.47
C GLY A 162 16.15 -14.08 -13.42
N ILE A 163 15.54 -12.99 -13.86
CA ILE A 163 16.17 -11.95 -14.70
C ILE A 163 16.48 -10.66 -13.92
N HIS A 164 16.50 -10.73 -12.59
CA HIS A 164 16.75 -9.60 -11.69
C HIS A 164 15.79 -8.41 -11.86
N LEU A 165 14.54 -8.70 -12.22
CA LEU A 165 13.42 -7.75 -12.19
C LEU A 165 12.54 -7.98 -10.96
N SER A 166 11.57 -7.10 -10.71
CA SER A 166 10.66 -7.25 -9.57
C SER A 166 9.62 -8.35 -9.83
N GLY A 167 9.75 -9.49 -9.15
CA GLY A 167 8.77 -10.58 -9.19
C GLY A 167 7.39 -10.17 -8.67
N ILE A 168 7.37 -9.38 -7.60
CA ILE A 168 6.14 -8.88 -6.94
C ILE A 168 5.32 -8.03 -7.92
N MET A 169 5.97 -7.19 -8.72
CA MET A 169 5.29 -6.40 -9.74
C MET A 169 4.76 -7.25 -10.89
N ALA A 170 5.53 -8.25 -11.32
CA ALA A 170 5.11 -9.14 -12.40
C ALA A 170 3.84 -9.94 -12.00
N ILE A 171 3.79 -10.51 -10.80
CA ILE A 171 2.61 -11.24 -10.32
C ILE A 171 1.39 -10.33 -10.11
N LEU A 172 1.59 -9.08 -9.68
CA LEU A 172 0.52 -8.10 -9.53
C LEU A 172 -0.16 -7.78 -10.86
N PHE A 173 0.63 -7.39 -11.86
CA PHE A 173 0.07 -7.07 -13.19
C PHE A 173 -0.51 -8.30 -13.86
N CYS A 174 0.10 -9.48 -13.65
CA CYS A 174 -0.49 -10.75 -14.09
C CYS A 174 -1.88 -10.96 -13.48
N GLY A 175 -2.02 -10.80 -12.16
CA GLY A 175 -3.29 -10.94 -11.44
C GLY A 175 -4.37 -9.95 -11.93
N ILE A 176 -3.99 -8.69 -12.16
CA ILE A 176 -4.92 -7.65 -12.67
C ILE A 176 -5.45 -8.03 -14.05
N VAL A 177 -4.57 -8.43 -14.98
CA VAL A 177 -4.95 -8.79 -16.35
C VAL A 177 -5.74 -10.10 -16.37
N MET A 178 -5.34 -11.10 -15.57
CA MET A 178 -6.08 -12.36 -15.45
C MET A 178 -7.48 -12.16 -14.87
N SER A 179 -7.67 -11.23 -13.92
CA SER A 179 -8.99 -10.90 -13.40
C SER A 179 -9.93 -10.34 -14.47
N HIS A 180 -9.38 -9.69 -15.52
CA HIS A 180 -10.18 -9.06 -16.57
C HIS A 180 -10.40 -9.97 -17.79
N TYR A 181 -9.42 -10.81 -18.15
CA TYR A 181 -9.50 -11.64 -19.36
C TYR A 181 -9.68 -13.12 -19.03
N THR A 182 -8.84 -13.65 -18.15
CA THR A 182 -8.84 -15.08 -17.84
C THR A 182 -10.07 -15.49 -17.04
N HIS A 183 -10.52 -14.67 -16.09
CA HIS A 183 -11.65 -14.98 -15.21
C HIS A 183 -12.91 -15.39 -15.98
N PHE A 184 -13.24 -14.69 -17.07
CA PHE A 184 -14.44 -14.97 -17.87
C PHE A 184 -14.31 -16.20 -18.77
N ASN A 185 -13.09 -16.66 -19.03
CA ASN A 185 -12.87 -17.88 -19.81
C ASN A 185 -13.03 -19.14 -18.95
N LEU A 186 -12.93 -19.00 -17.62
CA LEU A 186 -12.98 -20.10 -16.67
C LEU A 186 -14.39 -20.71 -16.48
N SER A 187 -14.44 -21.97 -16.06
CA SER A 187 -15.67 -22.58 -15.55
C SER A 187 -16.12 -21.95 -14.22
N THR A 188 -17.43 -21.94 -13.95
CA THR A 188 -18.01 -21.35 -12.73
C THR A 188 -17.50 -22.01 -11.45
N VAL A 189 -17.28 -23.33 -11.49
CA VAL A 189 -16.70 -24.10 -10.37
C VAL A 189 -15.27 -23.61 -10.09
N THR A 190 -14.43 -23.50 -11.12
CA THR A 190 -13.05 -23.03 -10.96
C THR A 190 -12.99 -21.57 -10.52
N GLN A 191 -13.90 -20.70 -10.99
CA GLN A 191 -13.97 -19.31 -10.54
C GLN A 191 -14.16 -19.21 -9.03
N ILE A 192 -15.13 -19.95 -8.48
CA ILE A 192 -15.44 -19.94 -7.04
C ILE A 192 -14.28 -20.55 -6.24
N THR A 193 -13.78 -21.72 -6.68
CA THR A 193 -12.66 -22.40 -6.01
C THR A 193 -11.40 -21.54 -6.01
N MET A 194 -11.07 -20.87 -7.12
CA MET A 194 -9.90 -19.99 -7.21
C MET A 194 -10.00 -18.80 -6.25
N GLN A 195 -11.15 -18.12 -6.22
CA GLN A 195 -11.37 -17.00 -5.31
C GLN A 195 -11.27 -17.42 -3.84
N GLN A 196 -11.88 -18.56 -3.49
CA GLN A 196 -11.86 -19.04 -2.11
C GLN A 196 -10.47 -19.52 -1.68
N THR A 197 -9.75 -20.24 -2.55
CA THR A 197 -8.39 -20.69 -2.26
C THR A 197 -7.42 -19.53 -2.11
N LEU A 198 -7.42 -18.56 -3.03
CA LEU A 198 -6.55 -17.38 -2.93
C LEU A 198 -6.87 -16.53 -1.69
N ARG A 199 -8.16 -16.36 -1.35
CA ARG A 199 -8.57 -15.63 -0.13
C ARG A 199 -8.08 -16.36 1.13
N THR A 200 -8.21 -17.68 1.17
CA THR A 200 -7.77 -18.49 2.31
C THR A 200 -6.24 -18.47 2.44
N LEU A 201 -5.51 -18.58 1.32
CA LEU A 201 -4.06 -18.51 1.29
C LEU A 201 -3.55 -17.13 1.74
N SER A 202 -4.18 -16.04 1.28
CA SER A 202 -3.87 -14.69 1.74
C SER A 202 -4.06 -14.53 3.24
N PHE A 203 -5.18 -15.04 3.79
CA PHE A 203 -5.47 -14.97 5.22
C PHE A 203 -4.46 -15.75 6.06
N ILE A 204 -4.07 -16.95 5.63
CA ILE A 204 -3.05 -17.74 6.31
C ILE A 204 -1.69 -17.03 6.27
N ALA A 205 -1.27 -16.56 5.09
CA ALA A 205 0.00 -15.87 4.93
C ALA A 205 0.08 -14.61 5.81
N GLU A 206 -0.99 -13.82 5.85
CA GLU A 206 -1.09 -12.63 6.69
C GLU A 206 -1.04 -12.99 8.19
N THR A 207 -1.75 -14.04 8.61
CA THR A 207 -1.72 -14.52 9.99
C THR A 207 -0.30 -14.95 10.40
N CYS A 208 0.41 -15.67 9.52
CA CYS A 208 1.79 -16.08 9.76
C CYS A 208 2.73 -14.86 9.91
N VAL A 209 2.54 -13.84 9.07
CA VAL A 209 3.33 -12.62 9.10
C VAL A 209 3.10 -11.82 10.40
N PHE A 210 1.86 -11.69 10.85
CA PHE A 210 1.56 -11.06 12.15
C PHE A 210 2.06 -11.88 13.35
N ALA A 211 1.96 -13.21 13.28
CA ALA A 211 2.53 -14.08 14.31
C ALA A 211 4.06 -13.91 14.40
N TYR A 212 4.75 -13.80 13.25
CA TYR A 212 6.18 -13.54 13.20
C TYR A 212 6.56 -12.18 13.79
N LEU A 213 5.81 -11.11 13.47
CA LEU A 213 5.98 -9.78 14.07
C LEU A 213 5.84 -9.83 15.61
N GLY A 214 4.85 -10.56 16.10
CA GLY A 214 4.65 -10.75 17.54
C GLY A 214 5.80 -11.50 18.21
N LEU A 215 6.32 -12.56 17.57
CA LEU A 215 7.47 -13.32 18.07
C LEU A 215 8.75 -12.47 18.06
N ALA A 216 8.97 -11.67 17.02
CA ALA A 216 10.13 -10.80 16.89
C ALA A 216 10.24 -9.77 18.03
N LEU A 217 9.11 -9.32 18.58
CA LEU A 217 9.08 -8.44 19.76
C LEU A 217 9.67 -9.12 21.01
N PHE A 218 9.60 -10.44 21.15
CA PHE A 218 10.13 -11.14 22.32
C PHE A 218 11.49 -11.79 22.08
N SER A 219 11.81 -12.11 20.83
CA SER A 219 13.02 -12.88 20.50
C SER A 219 14.27 -12.02 20.31
N PHE A 220 14.15 -10.76 19.86
CA PHE A 220 15.32 -9.92 19.54
C PHE A 220 15.76 -9.05 20.71
N LYS A 221 17.07 -8.80 20.83
CA LYS A 221 17.62 -7.82 21.77
C LYS A 221 17.34 -6.41 21.23
N HIS A 222 16.34 -5.76 21.81
CA HIS A 222 15.92 -4.42 21.40
C HIS A 222 16.87 -3.35 21.91
N ARG A 223 17.45 -2.59 20.99
CA ARG A 223 18.07 -1.29 21.28
C ARG A 223 17.11 -0.22 20.80
N ALA A 224 16.19 0.15 21.68
CA ALA A 224 15.15 1.13 21.37
C ALA A 224 15.62 2.53 21.77
N GLU A 225 15.75 3.41 20.78
CA GLU A 225 15.91 4.85 21.00
C GLU A 225 14.51 5.49 20.97
N PRO A 226 13.91 5.82 22.12
CA PRO A 226 12.52 6.29 22.18
C PRO A 226 12.30 7.59 21.39
N ALA A 227 13.33 8.44 21.32
CA ALA A 227 13.29 9.66 20.53
C ALA A 227 13.12 9.36 19.02
N LEU A 228 13.86 8.38 18.49
CA LEU A 228 13.75 7.97 17.09
C LEU A 228 12.35 7.44 16.77
N ILE A 229 11.76 6.63 17.66
CA ILE A 229 10.43 6.05 17.48
C ILE A 229 9.35 7.14 17.42
N VAL A 230 9.34 8.04 18.40
CA VAL A 230 8.31 9.09 18.49
C VAL A 230 8.39 10.05 17.30
N TRP A 231 9.59 10.51 16.96
CA TRP A 231 9.77 11.40 15.81
C TRP A 231 9.48 10.70 14.49
N SER A 232 9.89 9.45 14.31
CA SER A 232 9.55 8.66 13.11
C SER A 232 8.04 8.50 12.95
N LEU A 233 7.30 8.28 14.05
CA LEU A 233 5.84 8.18 14.02
C LEU A 233 5.18 9.51 13.63
N ILE A 234 5.65 10.62 14.19
CA ILE A 234 5.17 11.97 13.83
C ILE A 234 5.46 12.26 12.36
N LEU A 235 6.69 12.00 11.90
CA LEU A 235 7.08 12.16 10.51
C LEU A 235 6.30 11.25 9.56
N CYS A 236 5.92 10.05 9.98
CA CYS A 236 5.03 9.19 9.20
C CYS A 236 3.65 9.82 8.99
N LEU A 237 3.06 10.41 10.04
CA LEU A 237 1.76 11.08 9.95
C LEU A 237 1.83 12.35 9.09
N ILE A 238 2.91 13.12 9.23
CA ILE A 238 3.15 14.33 8.44
C ILE A 238 3.42 13.95 6.98
N GLY A 239 4.30 13.01 6.71
CA GLY A 239 4.60 12.52 5.36
C GLY A 239 3.34 12.03 4.64
N ARG A 240 2.46 11.34 5.38
CA ARG A 240 1.14 10.92 4.86
C ARG A 240 0.14 12.07 4.70
N ALA A 241 0.22 13.13 5.50
CA ALA A 241 -0.59 14.32 5.25
C ALA A 241 -0.12 15.05 3.99
N CYS A 242 1.20 15.21 3.85
CA CYS A 242 1.85 15.85 2.71
C CYS A 242 1.65 15.10 1.39
N ASN A 243 1.46 13.78 1.43
CA ASN A 243 1.14 13.03 0.22
C ASN A 243 -0.37 13.09 -0.13
N ILE A 244 -1.28 12.81 0.82
CA ILE A 244 -2.70 12.62 0.50
C ILE A 244 -3.42 13.94 0.22
N PHE A 245 -3.24 14.98 1.03
CA PHE A 245 -4.03 16.21 0.86
C PHE A 245 -3.70 16.94 -0.45
N PRO A 246 -2.42 17.20 -0.79
CA PRO A 246 -2.08 17.89 -2.04
C PRO A 246 -2.43 17.05 -3.28
N LEU A 247 -2.12 15.75 -3.26
CA LEU A 247 -2.42 14.87 -4.40
C LEU A 247 -3.92 14.69 -4.58
N ALA A 248 -4.71 14.58 -3.51
CA ALA A 248 -6.17 14.48 -3.64
C ALA A 248 -6.78 15.77 -4.19
N ILE A 249 -6.27 16.95 -3.81
CA ILE A 249 -6.71 18.22 -4.40
C ILE A 249 -6.36 18.29 -5.89
N LEU A 250 -5.16 17.84 -6.27
CA LEU A 250 -4.71 17.81 -7.66
C LEU A 250 -5.55 16.83 -8.50
N VAL A 251 -5.71 15.60 -8.03
CA VAL A 251 -6.47 14.54 -8.72
C VAL A 251 -7.95 14.91 -8.82
N ASN A 252 -8.52 15.62 -7.84
CA ASN A 252 -9.90 16.10 -7.89
C ASN A 252 -10.17 17.08 -9.05
N LYS A 253 -9.16 17.73 -9.61
CA LYS A 253 -9.35 18.59 -10.80
C LYS A 253 -9.58 17.79 -12.07
N PHE A 254 -9.07 16.56 -12.14
CA PHE A 254 -9.11 15.70 -13.32
C PHE A 254 -10.16 14.59 -13.23
N ARG A 255 -10.93 14.52 -12.13
CA ARG A 255 -11.82 13.39 -11.84
C ARG A 255 -13.27 13.85 -11.76
N GLU A 256 -14.14 13.17 -12.49
CA GLU A 256 -15.60 13.40 -12.42
C GLU A 256 -16.17 13.04 -11.04
N HIS A 257 -15.72 11.92 -10.45
CA HIS A 257 -16.10 11.53 -9.10
C HIS A 257 -15.09 12.05 -8.06
N GLN A 258 -15.39 13.19 -7.47
CA GLN A 258 -14.50 13.89 -6.54
C GLN A 258 -14.35 13.17 -5.19
N ILE A 259 -13.11 13.13 -4.71
CA ILE A 259 -12.75 12.66 -3.38
C ILE A 259 -13.15 13.74 -2.37
N THR A 260 -14.14 13.45 -1.53
CA THR A 260 -14.62 14.38 -0.52
C THR A 260 -13.55 14.59 0.57
N LYS A 261 -13.53 15.77 1.23
CA LYS A 261 -12.65 16.04 2.41
C LYS A 261 -12.69 14.94 3.49
N LYS A 262 -13.87 14.33 3.69
CA LYS A 262 -14.06 13.17 4.58
C LYS A 262 -13.32 11.93 4.10
N MET A 263 -13.35 11.64 2.81
CA MET A 263 -12.61 10.51 2.22
C MET A 263 -11.10 10.75 2.32
N MET A 264 -10.63 11.99 2.07
CA MET A 264 -9.21 12.35 2.26
C MET A 264 -8.74 12.09 3.68
N PHE A 265 -9.52 12.50 4.68
CA PHE A 265 -9.21 12.24 6.08
C PHE A 265 -9.18 10.74 6.40
N ILE A 266 -10.12 9.96 5.86
CA ILE A 266 -10.11 8.50 6.04
C ILE A 266 -8.87 7.88 5.40
N MET A 267 -8.49 8.27 4.17
CA MET A 267 -7.28 7.76 3.51
C MET A 267 -6.00 8.09 4.28
N TRP A 268 -5.95 9.28 4.90
CA TRP A 268 -4.82 9.69 5.74
C TRP A 268 -4.76 8.84 7.01
N PHE A 269 -5.90 8.65 7.68
CA PHE A 269 -5.98 7.88 8.92
C PHE A 269 -5.81 6.37 8.70
N SER A 270 -6.21 5.84 7.54
CA SER A 270 -6.10 4.41 7.17
C SER A 270 -4.69 4.01 6.71
N GLY A 271 -3.70 4.88 6.89
CA GLY A 271 -2.32 4.65 6.48
C GLY A 271 -1.50 3.78 7.43
N LEU A 272 -1.93 2.54 7.68
CA LEU A 272 -1.26 1.64 8.62
C LEU A 272 0.11 1.22 8.07
N ARG A 273 1.14 1.16 8.92
CA ARG A 273 2.45 0.63 8.49
C ARG A 273 2.41 -0.89 8.54
N GLY A 274 3.00 -1.50 7.52
CA GLY A 274 2.83 -2.91 7.21
C GLY A 274 3.96 -3.81 7.62
N ALA A 275 3.70 -5.11 7.61
CA ALA A 275 4.72 -6.12 7.79
C ALA A 275 5.79 -6.16 6.70
N ILE A 276 5.48 -5.66 5.49
CA ILE A 276 6.46 -5.55 4.40
C ILE A 276 7.57 -4.56 4.76
N SER A 277 7.25 -3.45 5.45
CA SER A 277 8.27 -2.52 5.94
C SER A 277 9.24 -3.20 6.93
N TYR A 278 8.72 -4.08 7.78
CA TYR A 278 9.53 -4.88 8.69
C TYR A 278 10.38 -5.92 7.96
N ALA A 279 9.81 -6.68 7.02
CA ALA A 279 10.56 -7.63 6.21
C ALA A 279 11.71 -6.95 5.47
N LEU A 280 11.45 -5.79 4.85
CA LEU A 280 12.47 -5.03 4.14
C LEU A 280 13.58 -4.52 5.08
N SER A 281 13.25 -4.18 6.33
CA SER A 281 14.25 -3.78 7.33
C SER A 281 15.25 -4.89 7.70
N LEU A 282 14.86 -6.16 7.58
CA LEU A 282 15.74 -7.31 7.84
C LEU A 282 16.76 -7.53 6.71
N HIS A 283 16.41 -7.12 5.49
CA HIS A 283 17.26 -7.26 4.30
C HIS A 283 18.26 -6.10 4.11
N LEU A 284 18.27 -5.13 5.04
CA LEU A 284 19.24 -4.04 5.01
C LEU A 284 20.63 -4.52 5.48
N ASN A 285 21.62 -4.36 4.61
CA ASN A 285 23.02 -4.68 4.90
C ASN A 285 23.76 -3.47 5.50
N PHE A 286 23.31 -2.99 6.67
CA PHE A 286 23.97 -1.92 7.41
C PHE A 286 24.83 -2.46 8.56
N SER A 287 25.60 -1.57 9.20
CA SER A 287 26.34 -1.89 10.43
C SER A 287 25.42 -2.51 11.47
N ASP A 288 25.89 -3.53 12.18
CA ASP A 288 25.06 -4.34 13.09
C ASP A 288 24.30 -3.47 14.10
N GLU A 289 24.91 -2.42 14.65
CA GLU A 289 24.22 -1.55 15.61
C GLU A 289 23.07 -0.77 14.98
N THR A 290 23.33 -0.07 13.87
CA THR A 290 22.31 0.72 13.14
C THR A 290 21.16 -0.15 12.64
N ARG A 291 21.47 -1.36 12.18
CA ARG A 291 20.49 -2.34 11.70
C ARG A 291 19.54 -2.76 12.81
N HIS A 292 20.06 -3.07 14.00
CA HIS A 292 19.20 -3.44 15.15
C HIS A 292 18.30 -2.28 15.59
N VAL A 293 18.79 -1.05 15.57
CA VAL A 293 17.99 0.15 15.89
C VAL A 293 16.87 0.35 14.86
N ILE A 294 17.16 0.24 13.56
CA ILE A 294 16.18 0.38 12.48
C ILE A 294 15.10 -0.73 12.56
N ILE A 295 15.50 -1.99 12.76
CA ILE A 295 14.56 -3.11 12.87
C ILE A 295 13.64 -2.93 14.06
N THR A 296 14.21 -2.60 15.23
CA THR A 296 13.44 -2.38 16.47
C THR A 296 12.45 -1.22 16.30
N THR A 297 12.90 -0.11 15.72
CA THR A 297 12.08 1.07 15.47
C THR A 297 10.94 0.76 14.51
N THR A 298 11.23 0.07 13.40
CA THR A 298 10.23 -0.33 12.40
C THR A 298 9.17 -1.24 13.01
N LEU A 299 9.60 -2.23 13.80
CA LEU A 299 8.70 -3.17 14.48
C LEU A 299 7.75 -2.43 15.45
N ILE A 300 8.27 -1.51 16.26
CA ILE A 300 7.45 -0.74 17.20
C ILE A 300 6.46 0.17 16.44
N ILE A 301 6.88 0.83 15.35
CA ILE A 301 6.00 1.66 14.53
C ILE A 301 4.88 0.81 13.89
N VAL A 302 5.20 -0.35 13.33
CA VAL A 302 4.21 -1.27 12.75
C VAL A 302 3.21 -1.70 13.81
N LEU A 303 3.67 -2.09 15.00
CA LEU A 303 2.80 -2.52 16.09
C LEU A 303 1.89 -1.38 16.60
N ILE A 304 2.44 -0.19 16.82
CA ILE A 304 1.66 0.98 17.25
C ILE A 304 0.64 1.37 16.18
N THR A 305 1.04 1.42 14.91
CA THR A 305 0.14 1.83 13.84
C THR A 305 -0.98 0.82 13.63
N THR A 306 -0.65 -0.48 13.56
CA THR A 306 -1.65 -1.54 13.39
C THR A 306 -2.61 -1.66 14.57
N LEU A 307 -2.13 -1.67 15.82
CA LEU A 307 -3.00 -1.80 16.99
C LEU A 307 -3.83 -0.54 17.26
N ILE A 308 -3.17 0.63 17.31
CA ILE A 308 -3.85 1.88 17.69
C ILE A 308 -4.69 2.41 16.53
N PHE A 309 -4.09 2.62 15.35
CA PHE A 309 -4.83 3.21 14.22
C PHE A 309 -5.75 2.18 13.56
N GLY A 310 -5.34 0.92 13.45
CA GLY A 310 -6.22 -0.15 12.97
C GLY A 310 -7.43 -0.34 13.88
N GLY A 311 -7.22 -0.43 15.20
CA GLY A 311 -8.29 -0.50 16.19
C GLY A 311 -9.20 0.74 16.20
N ALA A 312 -8.62 1.94 16.03
CA ALA A 312 -9.36 3.20 16.00
C ALA A 312 -10.10 3.46 14.67
N THR A 313 -9.80 2.71 13.60
CA THR A 313 -10.46 2.90 12.30
C THR A 313 -11.96 2.57 12.35
N MET A 314 -12.35 1.52 13.09
CA MET A 314 -13.76 1.15 13.24
C MET A 314 -14.62 2.22 13.95
N PRO A 315 -14.24 2.74 15.15
CA PRO A 315 -15.01 3.80 15.80
C PRO A 315 -15.01 5.10 15.00
N LEU A 316 -13.90 5.46 14.34
CA LEU A 316 -13.84 6.65 13.49
C LEU A 316 -14.86 6.58 12.34
N LEU A 317 -14.92 5.46 11.63
CA LEU A 317 -15.88 5.28 10.53
C LEU A 317 -17.33 5.29 11.02
N LYS A 318 -17.61 4.69 12.18
CA LYS A 318 -18.94 4.75 12.82
C LYS A 318 -19.32 6.19 13.15
N PHE A 319 -18.41 6.97 13.73
CA PHE A 319 -18.63 8.38 14.05
C PHE A 319 -18.92 9.20 12.78
N MET A 320 -18.12 9.04 11.73
CA MET A 320 -18.31 9.77 10.47
C MET A 320 -19.62 9.43 9.75
N ARG A 321 -20.08 8.17 9.85
CA ARG A 321 -21.40 7.74 9.35
C ARG A 321 -22.55 8.29 10.17
N ALA A 322 -22.42 8.31 11.50
CA ALA A 322 -23.39 8.94 12.37
C ALA A 322 -23.54 10.44 12.04
N THR A 323 -22.44 11.14 11.73
CA THR A 323 -22.48 12.53 11.25
C THR A 323 -23.22 12.65 9.90
N LYS A 324 -23.01 11.73 8.95
CA LYS A 324 -23.71 11.72 7.64
C LYS A 324 -25.22 11.57 7.83
N ASN A 325 -25.65 10.64 8.69
CA ASN A 325 -27.07 10.41 8.99
C ASN A 325 -27.70 11.60 9.74
N SER A 326 -26.98 12.21 10.68
CA SER A 326 -27.43 13.41 11.39
C SER A 326 -27.57 14.62 10.46
N THR A 327 -26.61 14.84 9.55
CA THR A 327 -26.65 15.96 8.60
C THR A 327 -27.76 15.76 7.55
N SER A 328 -27.94 14.53 7.06
CA SER A 328 -29.05 14.19 6.15
C SER A 328 -30.41 14.35 6.80
N LYS A 329 -30.58 13.91 8.06
CA LYS A 329 -31.80 14.16 8.85
C LYS A 329 -32.06 15.66 9.08
N ARG A 330 -31.01 16.44 9.37
CA ARG A 330 -31.12 17.90 9.57
C ARG A 330 -31.49 18.63 8.28
N LEU A 331 -30.95 18.23 7.14
CA LEU A 331 -31.30 18.77 5.82
C LEU A 331 -32.73 18.42 5.42
N ARG A 332 -33.18 17.17 5.64
CA ARG A 332 -34.57 16.75 5.42
C ARG A 332 -35.54 17.52 6.32
N ARG A 333 -35.21 17.72 7.60
CA ARG A 333 -36.01 18.51 8.53
C ARG A 333 -36.09 19.97 8.08
N LYS A 334 -34.97 20.59 7.70
CA LYS A 334 -34.92 21.97 7.19
C LYS A 334 -35.72 22.13 5.88
N LYS A 335 -35.73 21.13 5.01
CA LYS A 335 -36.56 21.14 3.78
C LYS A 335 -38.05 21.04 4.12
N LYS A 336 -38.43 20.14 5.04
CA LYS A 336 -39.81 20.01 5.54
C LYS A 336 -40.30 21.30 6.22
N ASP A 337 -39.47 21.91 7.07
CA ASP A 337 -39.80 23.18 7.73
C ASP A 337 -40.00 24.30 6.71
N ARG A 338 -39.18 24.34 5.64
CA ARG A 338 -39.30 25.33 4.55
C ARG A 338 -40.56 25.12 3.71
N GLU A 339 -40.95 23.89 3.42
CA GLU A 339 -42.21 23.55 2.74
C GLU A 339 -43.43 23.94 3.58
N VAL A 340 -43.41 23.69 4.90
CA VAL A 340 -44.48 24.09 5.84
C VAL A 340 -44.58 25.62 6.00
N THR A 341 -43.46 26.34 5.90
CA THR A 341 -43.47 27.81 5.97
C THR A 341 -44.02 28.43 4.68
N LEU A 342 -43.75 27.81 3.53
CA LEU A 342 -44.27 28.24 2.23
C LEU A 342 -45.75 27.92 2.02
N SER A 343 -46.30 26.90 2.69
CA SER A 343 -47.73 26.60 2.64
C SER A 343 -48.57 27.59 3.45
N LYS A 344 -48.05 28.08 4.59
CA LYS A 344 -48.73 29.04 5.48
C LYS A 344 -48.76 30.48 4.98
N THR A 345 -48.07 30.78 3.88
CA THR A 345 -48.04 32.11 3.24
C THR A 345 -48.90 32.16 1.97
N ARG A 346 -49.60 31.07 1.65
CA ARG A 346 -50.46 30.91 0.47
C ARG A 346 -51.96 30.75 0.80
N GLU A 347 -52.30 30.74 2.09
CA GLU A 347 -53.66 30.99 2.60
C GLU A 347 -53.74 32.43 3.08
#